data_AF-A0A8X7TE59-F1
#
_entry.id   AF-A0A8X7TE59-F1
#
_cell.length_a   1.000
_cell.length_b   1.000
_cell.length_c   1.000
_cell.angle_alpha   90.00
_cell.angle_beta   90.00
_cell.angle_gamma   90.00
#
_symmetry.space_group_name_H-M   'P 1'
#
loop_
_entity.id
_entity.type
_entity.pdbx_description
1 polymer ?
#
loop_
_entity_poly.entity_id
_entity_poly.type
_entity_poly.pdbx_seq_one_letter_code
_entity_poly.pdbx_strand_id
1 'polypeptide(L)' 'MQARMDTQQQRLDSLEGLLDVMAVGNPTLQRALAERRAALGMSQPDPKQERLRLNPQPTT' A
#
# COMPACT_ATOMS: atom_id res chain seq x y z
N MET A 1 -15.92 -6.24 -11.93
CA MET A 1 -14.58 -6.85 -11.83
C MET A 1 -13.60 -5.97 -11.05
N GLN A 2 -13.61 -4.64 -11.27
CA GLN A 2 -12.78 -3.67 -10.53
C GLN A 2 -12.86 -3.80 -8.99
N ALA A 3 -14.08 -3.90 -8.42
CA ALA A 3 -14.26 -3.99 -6.97
C ALA A 3 -13.52 -5.16 -6.30
N ARG A 4 -13.29 -6.27 -7.04
CA ARG A 4 -12.51 -7.41 -6.54
C ARG A 4 -11.00 -7.14 -6.53
N MET A 5 -10.53 -6.29 -7.43
CA MET A 5 -9.11 -5.87 -7.49
C MET A 5 -8.82 -4.82 -6.41
N ASP A 6 -9.72 -3.84 -6.24
CA ASP A 6 -9.66 -2.87 -5.13
C ASP A 6 -9.67 -3.56 -3.76
N THR A 7 -10.57 -4.53 -3.55
CA THR A 7 -10.60 -5.27 -2.27
C THR A 7 -9.32 -6.07 -2.03
N GLN A 8 -8.65 -6.53 -3.09
CA GLN A 8 -7.36 -7.23 -2.94
C GLN A 8 -6.22 -6.26 -2.67
N GLN A 9 -6.19 -5.10 -3.32
CA GLN A 9 -5.21 -4.03 -3.05
C GLN A 9 -5.35 -3.52 -1.63
N GLN A 10 -6.56 -3.16 -1.20
CA GLN A 10 -6.80 -2.67 0.16
C GLN A 10 -6.42 -3.71 1.23
N ARG A 11 -6.56 -5.01 0.93
CA ARG A 11 -6.07 -6.09 1.81
C ARG A 11 -4.54 -6.17 1.84
N LEU A 12 -3.87 -5.98 0.70
CA LEU A 12 -2.41 -5.93 0.63
C LEU A 12 -1.86 -4.71 1.38
N ASP A 13 -2.45 -3.53 1.18
CA ASP A 13 -2.08 -2.29 1.86
C ASP A 13 -2.28 -2.40 3.38
N SER A 14 -3.40 -3.01 3.83
CA SER A 14 -3.65 -3.22 5.26
C SER A 14 -2.66 -4.21 5.90
N LEU A 15 -2.27 -5.27 5.19
CA LEU A 15 -1.22 -6.19 5.63
C LEU A 15 0.15 -5.51 5.68
N GLU A 16 0.41 -4.64 4.71
CA GLU A 16 1.65 -3.88 4.61
C GLU A 16 1.81 -2.86 5.74
N GLY A 17 0.73 -2.13 6.10
CA GLY A 17 0.73 -1.23 7.24
C GLY A 17 0.95 -1.97 8.58
N LEU A 18 0.38 -3.17 8.74
CA LEU A 18 0.62 -4.04 9.89
C LEU A 18 2.08 -4.50 9.97
N LEU A 19 2.64 -4.90 8.83
CA LEU A 19 4.04 -5.30 8.72
C LEU A 19 5.00 -4.12 8.96
N ASP A 20 4.67 -2.91 8.50
CA ASP A 20 5.43 -1.69 8.80
C ASP A 20 5.43 -1.39 10.30
N VAL A 21 4.28 -1.48 10.96
CA VAL A 21 4.19 -1.30 12.43
C VAL A 21 5.03 -2.34 13.17
N MET A 22 5.03 -3.60 12.72
CA MET A 22 5.89 -4.65 13.30
C MET A 22 7.37 -4.47 12.95
N ALA A 23 7.68 -3.81 11.83
CA ALA A 23 9.03 -3.49 11.42
C ALA A 23 9.56 -2.22 12.13
N VAL A 24 8.72 -1.44 12.83
CA VAL A 24 9.16 -0.36 13.71
C VAL A 24 9.98 -0.97 14.86
N GLY A 25 11.29 -0.80 14.79
CA GLY A 25 12.24 -1.36 15.74
C GLY A 25 12.98 -2.61 15.27
N ASN A 26 12.69 -3.13 14.07
CA ASN A 26 13.45 -4.22 13.46
C ASN A 26 13.98 -3.84 12.06
N PRO A 27 15.26 -3.39 11.95
CA PRO A 27 15.82 -2.93 10.69
C PRO A 27 15.96 -4.02 9.62
N THR A 28 16.08 -5.29 10.03
CA THR A 28 16.10 -6.43 9.10
C THR A 28 14.74 -6.61 8.44
N LEU A 29 13.66 -6.50 9.21
CA LEU A 29 12.29 -6.62 8.73
C LEU A 29 11.91 -5.46 7.80
N GLN A 30 12.36 -4.23 8.10
CA GLN A 30 12.16 -3.08 7.20
C GLN A 30 12.81 -3.30 5.84
N ARG A 31 14.05 -3.82 5.81
CA ARG A 31 14.76 -4.08 4.56
C ARG A 31 14.07 -5.17 3.74
N ALA A 32 13.68 -6.27 4.39
CA ALA A 32 12.96 -7.36 3.72
C ALA A 32 11.61 -6.90 3.15
N LEU A 33 10.89 -6.01 3.85
CA LEU A 33 9.67 -5.36 3.34
C LEU A 33 9.94 -4.47 2.14
N ALA A 34 10.97 -3.62 2.20
CA ALA A 34 11.35 -2.73 1.11
C ALA A 34 11.74 -3.51 -0.16
N GLU A 35 12.50 -4.60 -0.01
CA GLU A 35 12.86 -5.51 -1.10
C GLU A 35 11.62 -6.20 -1.69
N ARG A 36 10.67 -6.60 -0.83
CA ARG A 36 9.42 -7.23 -1.27
C ARG A 36 8.50 -6.26 -2.01
N ARG A 37 8.42 -4.99 -1.60
CA ARG A 37 7.72 -3.91 -2.32
C ARG A 37 8.32 -3.71 -3.71
N ALA A 38 9.64 -3.62 -3.78
CA ALA A 38 10.37 -3.47 -5.03
C ALA A 38 10.17 -4.67 -5.98
N ALA A 39 10.21 -5.91 -5.45
CA ALA A 39 10.01 -7.13 -6.23
C ALA A 39 8.57 -7.30 -6.74
N LEU A 40 7.58 -6.82 -6.00
CA LEU A 40 6.18 -6.86 -6.41
C LEU A 40 5.80 -5.72 -7.37
N GLY A 41 6.74 -4.83 -7.71
CA GLY A 41 6.44 -3.61 -8.48
C GLY A 41 5.46 -2.68 -7.77
N MET A 42 5.26 -2.90 -6.47
CA MET A 42 4.41 -2.10 -5.60
C MET A 42 5.26 -0.93 -5.13
N SER A 43 5.44 0.08 -5.98
CA SER A 43 5.77 1.40 -5.47
C SER A 43 4.60 1.79 -4.58
N GLN A 44 4.82 1.73 -3.26
CA GLN A 44 3.86 2.11 -2.24
C GLN A 44 3.10 3.35 -2.73
N PRO A 45 1.78 3.24 -3.02
CA PRO A 45 1.02 4.40 -3.40
C PRO A 45 1.19 5.39 -2.26
N ASP A 46 1.69 6.57 -2.58
CA ASP A 46 1.83 7.64 -1.60
C ASP A 46 0.46 7.77 -0.90
N PRO A 47 0.37 7.81 0.43
CA PRO A 47 -0.93 7.92 1.11
C PRO A 47 -1.73 9.17 0.64
N LYS A 48 -1.07 10.13 0.00
CA LYS A 48 -1.70 11.25 -0.72
C LYS A 48 -2.40 10.85 -2.01
N GLN A 49 -1.86 9.89 -2.77
CA GLN A 49 -2.49 9.35 -3.98
C GLN A 49 -3.75 8.54 -3.65
N GLU A 50 -3.78 7.82 -2.53
CA GLU A 50 -4.98 7.09 -2.10
C GLU A 50 -6.11 8.06 -1.69
N ARG A 51 -5.78 9.18 -1.01
CA ARG A 51 -6.75 10.27 -0.77
C ARG A 51 -7.26 10.92 -2.05
N LEU A 52 -6.42 11.06 -3.08
CA LEU A 52 -6.82 11.58 -4.40
C LEU A 52 -7.70 10.58 -5.17
N ARG A 53 -7.56 9.28 -4.94
CA ARG A 53 -8.39 8.22 -5.55
C ARG A 53 -9.78 8.14 -4.92
N LEU A 54 -9.90 8.41 -3.62
CA LEU A 54 -11.18 8.37 -2.89
C LEU A 54 -11.99 9.68 -2.97
N ASN A 55 -11.45 10.72 -3.61
CA ASN A 55 -12.18 11.96 -3.89
C ASN A 55 -12.26 12.19 -5.41
N PRO A 56 -13.23 11.59 -6.12
CA PRO A 56 -13.48 11.96 -7.50
C PRO A 56 -14.09 13.37 -7.49
N GLN A 57 -13.28 14.38 -7.79
CA GLN A 57 -13.81 15.71 -8.04
C GLN A 57 -14.79 15.62 -9.23
N PRO A 58 -16.03 16.14 -9.12
CA PRO A 58 -16.93 16.23 -10.26
C PRO A 58 -16.31 17.24 -11.23
N THR A 59 -15.91 16.78 -12.40
CA THR A 59 -15.51 17.68 -13.49
C THR A 59 -16.78 18.22 -14.11
N THR A 60 -16.91 19.57 -14.09
CA THR A 60 -17.95 20.38 -14.75
C THR A 60 -18.27 19.92 -16.17
#